data_AF-A0A6L5GGN6-F1
#
_entry.id   AF-A0A6L5GGN6-F1
#
_cell.length_a   1.000
_cell.length_b   1.000
_cell.length_c   1.000
_cell.angle_alpha   90.00
_cell.angle_beta   90.00
_cell.angle_gamma   90.00
#
_symmetry.space_group_name_H-M   'P 1'
#
loop_
_entity.id
_entity.type
_entity.pdbx_description
1 polymer ?
#
loop_
_entity_poly.entity_id
_entity_poly.type
_entity_poly.pdbx_seq_one_letter_code
_entity_poly.pdbx_strand_id
1 'polypeptide(L)' 'MARHNINISEEVWQLAAASGNASAYIENAVRAKYLREVQDEANAVVAALPQSEIDDWMAWGASILDHSTEDNR' A
#
# COMPACT_ATOMS: atom_id res chain seq x y z
N MET A 1 17.39 -13.65 -6.49
CA MET A 1 16.56 -13.92 -5.29
C MET A 1 17.48 -13.91 -4.07
N ALA A 2 17.22 -13.03 -3.10
CA ALA A 2 17.87 -13.08 -1.80
C ALA A 2 17.19 -14.14 -0.93
N ARG A 3 17.96 -14.96 -0.22
CA ARG A 3 17.41 -15.92 0.76
C ARG A 3 17.25 -15.21 2.10
N HIS A 4 16.07 -15.31 2.68
CA HIS A 4 15.76 -14.77 3.99
C HIS A 4 15.39 -15.93 4.92
N ASN A 5 16.09 -16.04 6.05
CA ASN A 5 15.67 -16.92 7.13
C ASN A 5 14.71 -16.15 8.02
N ILE A 6 13.50 -16.68 8.15
CA ILE A 6 12.42 -16.10 8.95
C ILE A 6 11.97 -17.14 9.96
N ASN A 7 11.76 -16.70 11.19
CA ASN A 7 11.24 -17.56 12.24
C ASN A 7 9.73 -17.36 12.31
N ILE A 8 8.97 -18.41 12.06
CA ILE A 8 7.50 -18.38 12.07
C ILE A 8 6.99 -19.50 12.99
N SER A 9 5.80 -19.31 13.56
CA SER A 9 5.20 -20.35 14.39
C SER A 9 4.78 -21.56 13.54
N GLU A 10 4.65 -22.72 14.17
CA GLU A 10 4.25 -23.96 13.50
C GLU A 10 2.87 -23.81 12.84
N GLU A 11 1.94 -23.10 13.47
CA GLU A 11 0.59 -22.86 12.93
C GLU A 11 0.65 -22.06 11.61
N VAL A 12 1.51 -21.04 11.55
CA VAL A 12 1.71 -20.23 10.33
C VAL A 12 2.38 -21.08 9.24
N TRP A 13 3.33 -21.93 9.63
CA TRP A 13 3.96 -22.86 8.69
C TRP A 13 2.95 -23.85 8.09
N GLN A 14 2.08 -24.44 8.91
CA GLN A 14 1.04 -25.37 8.44
C GLN A 14 0.05 -24.70 7.47
N LEU A 15 -0.38 -23.47 7.77
CA LEU A 15 -1.22 -22.68 6.86
C LEU A 15 -0.50 -22.40 5.53
N ALA A 16 0.77 -22.00 5.58
CA ALA A 16 1.56 -21.75 4.39
C ALA A 16 1.80 -23.03 3.57
N ALA A 17 2.10 -24.16 4.23
CA ALA A 17 2.30 -25.45 3.59
C ALA A 17 1.03 -25.96 2.90
N ALA A 18 -0.14 -25.76 3.52
CA ALA A 18 -1.43 -26.13 2.94
C ALA A 18 -1.79 -25.33 1.67
N SER A 19 -1.16 -24.18 1.42
CA SER A 19 -1.39 -23.37 0.22
C SER A 19 -0.83 -23.98 -1.08
N GLY A 20 -0.02 -25.04 -0.99
CA GLY A 20 0.68 -25.64 -2.12
C GLY A 20 1.97 -24.91 -2.54
N ASN A 21 2.17 -23.66 -2.10
CA ASN A 21 3.42 -22.93 -2.25
C ASN A 21 3.65 -21.99 -1.05
N ALA A 22 4.24 -22.53 0.02
CA ALA A 22 4.48 -21.81 1.26
C ALA A 22 5.30 -20.53 1.08
N SER A 23 6.31 -20.54 0.19
CA SER A 23 7.15 -19.37 -0.05
C SER A 23 6.34 -18.21 -0.65
N ALA A 24 5.53 -18.50 -1.68
CA ALA A 24 4.71 -17.47 -2.32
C ALA A 24 3.61 -16.96 -1.38
N TYR A 25 3.03 -17.85 -0.57
CA TYR A 25 2.05 -17.48 0.45
C TYR A 25 2.63 -16.49 1.46
N ILE A 26 3.81 -16.81 2.02
CA ILE A 26 4.48 -15.96 3.00
C ILE A 26 4.89 -14.63 2.37
N GLU A 27 5.44 -14.64 1.15
CA GLU A 27 5.80 -13.40 0.43
C GLU A 27 4.60 -12.48 0.24
N ASN A 28 3.45 -13.04 -0.18
CA ASN A 28 2.22 -12.27 -0.36
C ASN A 28 1.69 -11.74 0.97
N ALA A 29 1.74 -12.53 2.04
CA ALA A 29 1.29 -12.11 3.37
C ALA A 29 2.16 -10.95 3.90
N VAL A 30 3.48 -11.03 3.75
CA VAL A 30 4.41 -9.96 4.13
C VAL A 30 4.14 -8.71 3.30
N ARG A 31 3.99 -8.84 1.97
CA ARG A 31 3.66 -7.71 1.09
C ARG A 31 2.34 -7.04 1.49
N ALA A 32 1.31 -7.82 1.78
CA ALA A 32 0.01 -7.29 2.19
C ALA A 32 0.08 -6.55 3.53
N LYS A 33 0.91 -7.02 4.48
CA LYS A 33 1.17 -6.33 5.74
C LYS A 33 1.83 -4.97 5.50
N TYR A 34 2.91 -4.95 4.73
CA TYR A 34 3.61 -3.69 4.41
C TYR A 34 2.72 -2.67 3.70
N LEU A 35 1.90 -3.12 2.73
CA LEU A 35 0.97 -2.23 2.05
C LEU A 35 -0.04 -1.60 3.02
N ARG A 36 -0.54 -2.39 3.99
CA ARG A 36 -1.45 -1.87 5.01
C ARG A 36 -0.78 -0.87 5.93
N GLU A 37 0.42 -1.16 6.40
CA GLU A 37 1.19 -0.25 7.26
C GLU A 37 1.45 1.09 6.53
N VAL A 38 1.87 1.04 5.27
CA VAL A 38 2.06 2.25 4.45
C VAL A 38 0.75 3.03 4.30
N GLN A 39 -0.37 2.34 4.11
CA GLN A 39 -1.67 2.99 3.96
C GLN A 39 -2.17 3.61 5.28
N ASP A 40 -1.96 2.93 6.40
CA ASP A 40 -2.31 3.45 7.72
C ASP A 40 -1.46 4.67 8.08
N GLU A 41 -0.15 4.64 7.78
CA GLU A 41 0.74 5.79 7.94
C GLU A 41 0.35 6.96 7.03
N ALA A 42 0.02 6.69 5.76
CA ALA A 42 -0.47 7.71 4.83
C ALA A 42 -1.75 8.37 5.34
N ASN A 43 -2.69 7.57 5.85
CA ASN A 43 -3.93 8.07 6.46
C ASN A 43 -3.64 8.95 7.69
N ALA A 44 -2.67 8.55 8.52
CA ALA A 44 -2.27 9.35 9.68
C ALA A 44 -1.65 10.70 9.27
N VAL A 45 -0.84 10.71 8.21
CA VAL A 45 -0.29 11.96 7.64
C VAL A 45 -1.42 12.86 7.15
N VAL A 46 -2.34 12.33 6.34
CA VAL A 46 -3.48 13.12 5.82
C VAL A 46 -4.35 13.66 6.95
N ALA A 47 -4.63 12.86 7.99
CA ALA A 47 -5.40 13.28 9.14
C ALA A 47 -4.70 14.37 9.99
N ALA A 48 -3.37 14.47 9.91
CA ALA A 48 -2.60 15.51 10.59
C ALA A 48 -2.51 16.81 9.79
N LEU A 49 -2.87 16.82 8.50
CA LEU A 49 -2.85 18.02 7.68
C LEU A 49 -4.05 18.94 7.99
N PRO A 50 -3.85 20.28 8.00
CA PRO A 50 -4.96 21.20 8.00
C PRO A 50 -5.84 20.99 6.75
N GLN A 51 -7.16 21.10 6.91
CA GLN A 51 -8.09 20.95 5.79
C GLN A 51 -7.76 21.89 4.61
N SER A 52 -7.26 23.10 4.89
CA SER A 52 -6.84 24.06 3.86
C SER A 52 -5.72 23.52 2.97
N GLU A 53 -4.76 22.78 3.53
CA GLU A 53 -3.69 22.19 2.72
C GLU A 53 -4.24 21.07 1.83
N ILE A 54 -5.18 20.26 2.33
CA ILE A 54 -5.86 19.23 1.55
C ILE A 54 -6.63 19.85 0.38
N ASP A 55 -7.37 20.94 0.66
CA ASP A 55 -8.16 21.65 -0.34
C ASP A 55 -7.26 22.26 -1.43
N ASP A 56 -6.10 22.82 -1.06
CA ASP A 56 -5.11 23.37 -2.01
C ASP A 56 -4.55 22.28 -2.94
N TRP A 57 -4.18 21.11 -2.39
CA TRP A 57 -3.71 19.98 -3.20
C TRP A 57 -4.78 19.43 -4.15
N MET A 58 -6.03 19.35 -3.67
CA MET A 58 -7.18 18.91 -4.49
C MET A 58 -7.49 19.91 -5.61
N ALA A 59 -7.42 21.21 -5.34
CA ALA A 59 -7.61 22.26 -6.34
C ALA A 59 -6.51 22.23 -7.41
N TRP A 60 -5.25 22.03 -7.01
CA TRP A 60 -4.15 21.84 -7.96
C TRP A 60 -4.36 20.60 -8.84
N GLY A 61 -4.73 19.46 -8.27
CA GLY A 61 -5.01 18.24 -9.02
C GLY A 61 -6.17 18.40 -10.01
N ALA A 62 -7.24 19.09 -9.61
CA ALA A 62 -8.36 19.41 -10.48
C ALA A 62 -7.94 20.32 -11.65
N SER A 63 -7.08 21.31 -11.40
CA SER A 63 -6.59 22.22 -12.45
C SER A 63 -5.78 21.49 -13.54
N ILE A 64 -5.01 20.46 -13.17
CA ILE A 64 -4.23 19.64 -14.12
C ILE A 64 -5.15 18.79 -15.00
N LEU A 65 -6.18 18.20 -14.40
CA LEU A 65 -7.16 17.40 -15.15
C LEU A 65 -7.91 18.25 -16.17
N ASP A 66 -8.32 19.45 -15.79
CA ASP A 66 -9.05 20.38 -16.66
C ASP A 66 -8.21 20.79 -17.88
N HIS A 67 -6.95 21.18 -17.68
CA HIS A 67 -6.01 21.48 -18.77
C HIS A 67 -5.79 20.29 -19.71
N SER A 68 -5.73 19.07 -19.18
CA SER A 68 -5.53 17.86 -20.00
C SER A 68 -6.72 17.53 -20.91
N THR A 69 -7.92 17.98 -20.54
CA THR A 69 -9.14 17.79 -21.34
C THR A 69 -9.37 18.90 -22.36
N GLU A 70 -8.83 20.09 -22.15
CA GLU A 70 -8.88 21.20 -23.13
C GLU A 70 -7.86 21.03 -24.26
N ASP A 71 -6.65 20.55 -23.98
CA ASP A 71 -5.60 20.31 -24.99
C ASP A 71 -5.91 19.16 -25.98
N ASN A 72 -6.96 18.37 -25.71
CA ASN A 72 -7.37 17.20 -26.51
C ASN A 72 -8.59 17.46 -27.41
N ARG A 73 -8.99 18.73 -27.59
CA ARG A 73 -10.10 19.17 -28.46
C ARG A 73 -9.60 20.00 -29.65
#